data_AF-A0A3C1XV74-F1
#
_entry.id   AF-A0A3C1XV74-F1
#
_cell.length_a   1.000
_cell.length_b   1.000
_cell.length_c   1.000
_cell.angle_alpha   90.00
_cell.angle_beta   90.00
_cell.angle_gamma   90.00
#
_symmetry.space_group_name_H-M   'P 1'
#
loop_
_entity.id
_entity.type
_entity.pdbx_description
1 polymer ?
#
loop_
_entity_poly.entity_id
_entity_poly.type
_entity_poly.pdbx_seq_one_letter_code
_entity_poly.pdbx_strand_id
1 'polypeptide(L)' 'MKILIYGINYAPELTGTGKYTAELAEWLAARGHEVSVVTAPPYYPQWKVHEGYRGSRYTKESRRGVTVR' A
#
# COMPACT_ATOMS: atom_id res chain seq x y z
N MET A 1 -16.14 6.54 -6.77
CA MET A 1 -15.67 7.67 -5.91
C MET A 1 -14.15 7.74 -5.95
N LYS A 2 -13.54 8.88 -5.61
CA LYS A 2 -12.08 9.01 -5.43
C LYS A 2 -11.72 8.86 -3.95
N ILE A 3 -10.90 7.86 -3.62
CA ILE A 3 -10.57 7.50 -2.24
C ILE A 3 -9.05 7.55 -2.08
N LEU A 4 -8.59 8.32 -1.08
CA LEU A 4 -7.20 8.32 -0.64
C LEU A 4 -7.10 7.59 0.69
N ILE A 5 -6.22 6.61 0.76
CA ILE A 5 -5.81 5.93 1.99
C ILE A 5 -4.39 6.40 2.31
N TYR A 6 -4.19 6.96 3.50
CA TYR A 6 -2.89 7.45 3.94
C TYR A 6 -2.49 6.72 5.22
N GLY A 7 -1.33 6.09 5.20
CA GLY A 7 -0.84 5.34 6.35
C GLY A 7 0.49 4.66 6.05
N ILE A 8 1.29 4.41 7.08
CA ILE A 8 2.66 3.90 6.91
C ILE A 8 2.73 2.40 6.61
N ASN A 9 1.65 1.65 6.88
CA ASN A 9 1.61 0.20 6.68
C ASN A 9 0.70 -0.13 5.50
N TYR A 10 1.29 -0.76 4.50
CA TYR A 10 0.57 -1.30 3.35
C TYR A 10 1.27 -2.57 2.89
N ALA A 11 0.63 -3.29 1.98
CA ALA A 11 1.23 -4.50 1.44
C ALA A 11 2.55 -4.15 0.68
N PRO A 12 3.55 -5.05 0.67
CA PRO A 12 3.52 -6.48 1.02
C PRO A 12 3.65 -6.83 2.51
N GLU A 13 3.51 -5.89 3.45
CA GLU A 13 3.48 -6.24 4.88
C GLU A 13 2.38 -7.29 5.17
N LEU A 14 2.81 -8.42 5.72
CA LEU A 14 1.99 -9.65 5.79
C LEU A 14 1.00 -9.66 6.95
N THR A 15 1.13 -8.72 7.89
CA THR A 15 0.50 -8.80 9.21
C THR A 15 -0.04 -7.45 9.67
N GLY A 16 -1.06 -7.48 10.52
CA GLY A 16 -1.63 -6.29 11.13
C GLY A 16 -2.23 -5.35 10.09
N THR A 17 -2.00 -4.05 10.29
CA THR A 17 -2.61 -2.98 9.49
C THR A 17 -2.31 -3.12 7.98
N GLY A 18 -1.07 -3.45 7.59
CA GLY A 18 -0.69 -3.50 6.18
C GLY A 18 -1.52 -4.46 5.34
N LYS A 19 -1.86 -5.63 5.89
CA LYS A 19 -2.74 -6.62 5.24
C LYS A 19 -4.16 -6.10 5.08
N TYR A 20 -4.78 -5.65 6.18
CA TYR A 20 -6.17 -5.19 6.15
C TYR A 20 -6.36 -3.96 5.27
N THR A 21 -5.42 -3.00 5.33
CA THR A 21 -5.48 -1.79 4.51
C THR A 21 -5.36 -2.12 3.03
N ALA A 22 -4.48 -3.07 2.66
CA ALA A 22 -4.36 -3.51 1.28
C ALA A 22 -5.60 -4.24 0.78
N GLU A 23 -6.12 -5.22 1.53
CA GLU A 23 -7.33 -5.95 1.13
C GLU A 23 -8.55 -5.02 1.03
N LEU A 24 -8.68 -4.04 1.94
CA LEU A 24 -9.73 -3.01 1.85
C LEU A 24 -9.58 -2.15 0.60
N ALA A 25 -8.37 -1.67 0.31
CA ALA A 25 -8.10 -0.82 -0.85
C ALA A 25 -8.41 -1.56 -2.16
N GLU A 26 -7.97 -2.82 -2.26
CA GLU A 26 -8.22 -3.68 -3.41
C GLU A 26 -9.72 -4.02 -3.56
N TRP A 27 -10.42 -4.26 -2.45
CA TRP A 27 -11.86 -4.52 -2.42
C TRP A 27 -12.69 -3.31 -2.88
N LEU A 28 -12.26 -2.09 -2.52
CA LEU A 28 -12.86 -0.84 -2.97
C LEU A 28 -12.57 -0.61 -4.46
N ALA A 29 -11.35 -0.84 -4.92
CA ALA A 29 -10.99 -0.71 -6.32
C ALA A 29 -11.80 -1.67 -7.20
N ALA A 30 -11.97 -2.92 -6.76
CA ALA A 30 -12.79 -3.92 -7.45
C ALA A 30 -14.28 -3.53 -7.59
N ARG A 31 -14.77 -2.57 -6.80
CA ARG A 31 -16.15 -2.03 -6.87
C ARG A 31 -16.26 -0.78 -7.75
N GLY A 32 -15.23 -0.44 -8.50
CA GLY A 32 -15.23 0.71 -9.41
C GLY A 32 -14.88 2.04 -8.74
N HIS A 33 -14.30 2.02 -7.55
CA HIS A 33 -13.75 3.22 -6.93
C HIS A 33 -12.33 3.50 -7.46
N GLU A 34 -11.98 4.78 -7.64
CA GLU A 34 -10.62 5.21 -7.92
C GLU A 34 -9.87 5.30 -6.59
N VAL A 35 -9.03 4.30 -6.30
CA VAL A 35 -8.33 4.18 -5.00
C VAL A 35 -6.86 4.51 -5.16
N SER A 36 -6.38 5.41 -4.30
CA SER A 36 -4.97 5.76 -4.17
C SER A 36 -4.51 5.52 -2.73
N VAL A 37 -3.30 5.00 -2.58
CA VAL A 37 -2.64 4.80 -1.29
C VAL A 37 -1.36 5.62 -1.29
N VAL A 38 -1.09 6.30 -0.19
CA VAL A 38 0.24 6.89 0.11
C VAL A 38 0.77 6.21 1.36
N THR A 39 1.95 5.59 1.24
CA THR A 39 2.50 4.72 2.28
C THR A 39 4.03 4.73 2.36
N ALA A 40 4.59 4.12 3.40
CA ALA A 40 6.02 3.95 3.53
C ALA A 40 6.47 2.66 2.81
N PRO A 41 7.75 2.55 2.41
CA PRO A 41 8.31 1.26 2.01
C PRO A 41 8.03 0.19 3.07
N PRO A 42 7.68 -1.05 2.69
CA PRO A 42 7.41 -2.12 3.64
C PRO A 42 8.65 -2.38 4.50
N TYR A 43 8.48 -2.38 5.82
CA TYR A 43 9.58 -2.59 6.76
C TYR A 43 9.25 -3.56 7.89
N TYR A 44 7.96 -3.78 8.18
CA TYR A 44 7.51 -4.73 9.18
C TYR A 44 7.39 -6.15 8.60
N PRO A 45 7.61 -7.23 9.39
CA PRO A 45 8.06 -7.28 10.79
C PRO A 45 9.56 -7.17 11.01
N GLN A 46 10.37 -7.12 9.96
CA GLN A 46 11.84 -7.19 10.06
C GLN A 46 12.47 -5.88 10.59
N TRP A 47 11.67 -4.83 10.77
CA TRP A 47 12.12 -3.47 11.10
C TRP A 47 13.20 -2.96 10.14
N LYS A 48 13.10 -3.37 8.88
CA LYS A 48 14.06 -3.08 7.83
C LYS A 48 13.32 -3.01 6.50
N VAL A 49 13.57 -1.96 5.72
CA VAL A 49 13.00 -1.81 4.37
C VAL A 49 13.27 -3.08 3.56
N HIS A 50 12.21 -3.68 2.99
CA HIS A 50 12.32 -4.92 2.22
C HIS A 50 13.18 -4.72 0.98
N GLU A 51 13.86 -5.79 0.56
CA GLU A 51 14.64 -5.78 -0.68
C GLU A 51 13.75 -5.41 -1.88
N GLY A 52 14.30 -4.63 -2.81
CA GLY A 52 13.56 -4.06 -3.93
C GLY A 52 12.89 -2.71 -3.63
N TYR A 53 12.73 -2.33 -2.36
CA TYR A 53 12.24 -1.02 -1.96
C TYR A 53 13.38 -0.10 -1.49
N ARG A 54 13.22 1.22 -1.67
CA ARG A 54 14.21 2.24 -1.25
C ARG A 54 13.51 3.39 -0.54
N GLY A 55 13.81 3.60 0.74
CA GLY A 55 13.22 4.69 1.53
C GLY A 55 13.66 6.11 1.16
N SER A 56 14.66 6.26 0.29
CA SER A 56 15.14 7.56 -0.19
C SER A 56 14.52 8.01 -1.51
N ARG A 57 13.67 7.19 -2.14
CA ARG A 57 13.12 7.50 -3.46
C ARG A 57 11.61 7.32 -3.46
N TYR A 58 10.91 8.32 -3.96
CA TYR A 58 9.50 8.22 -4.25
C TYR A 58 9.27 7.17 -5.36
N THR A 59 8.31 6.27 -5.14
CA THR A 59 7.95 5.22 -6.08
C THR A 59 6.45 5.20 -6.29
N LYS A 60 6.01 4.85 -7.49
CA LYS A 60 4.59 4.68 -7.80
C LYS A 60 4.39 3.33 -8.44
N GLU A 61 3.43 2.56 -7.94
CA GLU A 61 3.07 1.26 -8.51
C GLU A 61 1.54 1.11 -8.62
N SER A 62 1.13 0.15 -9.45
CA SER A 62 -0.27 -0.27 -9.55
C SER A 62 -0.39 -1.68 -9.00
N ARG A 63 -1.29 -1.85 -8.03
CA ARG A 63 -1.54 -3.13 -7.38
C ARG A 63 -3.03 -3.42 -7.38
N ARG A 64 -3.46 -4.40 -8.18
CA ARG A 64 -4.85 -4.88 -8.25
C ARG A 64 -5.88 -3.74 -8.37
N GLY A 65 -5.57 -2.75 -9.21
CA GLY A 65 -6.44 -1.58 -9.44
C GLY A 65 -6.23 -0.40 -8.48
N VAL A 66 -5.34 -0.53 -7.49
CA VAL A 66 -4.98 0.55 -6.56
C VAL A 66 -3.69 1.21 -7.01
N THR A 67 -3.65 2.55 -6.99
CA THR A 67 -2.38 3.28 -7.20
C THR A 67 -1.67 3.52 -5.87
N VAL A 68 -0.51 2.92 -5.67
CA VAL A 68 0.30 3.03 -4.45
C VAL A 68 1.47 4.00 -4.68
N ARG A 69 1.73 4.85 -3.70
CA ARG A 69 2.69 5.96 -3.74
C ARG A 69 3.45 6.09 -2.43
#